data_AF-A0A7S5KKJ2-F1
#
_entry.id   AF-A0A7S5KKJ2-F1
#
_cell.length_a   1.000
_cell.length_b   1.000
_cell.length_c   1.000
_cell.angle_alpha   90.00
_cell.angle_beta   90.00
_cell.angle_gamma   90.00
#
_symmetry.space_group_name_H-M   'P 1'
#
loop_
_entity.id
_entity.type
_entity.pdbx_description
1 polymer ?
#
loop_
_entity_poly.entity_id
_entity_poly.type
_entity_poly.pdbx_seq_one_letter_code
_entity_poly.pdbx_strand_id
1 'polypeptide(L)'
;MMQYFNLVEENYSKYGLSVIQLIQIGKFYELWHEPDAPCIQQAHSQAELLVVSGPPVRGPLEITPPIEQVASLLDMRIISPGKRFLLQMGFPIYSLATYLSLLLDKGWTIIVIDELVTGKSEPKQPKQRAVAQIYSPCCNLEDCSELSYVISIYFKDDLL
;
A
#
# COMPACT_ATOMS: atom_id res chain seq x y z
N MET A 1 -9.17 -8.32 -10.59
CA MET A 1 -9.19 -8.77 -9.18
C MET A 1 -8.06 -9.75 -8.90
N MET A 2 -7.96 -10.93 -9.54
CA MET A 2 -6.76 -11.81 -9.38
C MET A 2 -5.44 -11.11 -9.68
N GLN A 3 -5.37 -10.31 -10.76
CA GLN A 3 -4.17 -9.54 -11.08
C GLN A 3 -3.76 -8.54 -9.98
N TYR A 4 -4.71 -7.97 -9.24
CA TYR A 4 -4.41 -7.06 -8.13
C TYR A 4 -3.80 -7.83 -6.96
N PHE A 5 -4.45 -8.90 -6.51
CA PHE A 5 -3.95 -9.68 -5.37
C PHE A 5 -2.62 -10.39 -5.65
N ASN A 6 -2.38 -10.83 -6.88
CA ASN A 6 -1.07 -11.37 -7.26
C ASN A 6 0.05 -10.32 -7.18
N LEU A 7 -0.22 -9.10 -7.67
CA LEU A 7 0.72 -7.97 -7.52
C LEU A 7 0.92 -7.61 -6.06
N VAL A 8 -0.14 -7.74 -5.24
CA VAL A 8 -0.08 -7.45 -3.82
C VAL A 8 0.88 -8.39 -3.09
N GLU A 9 0.78 -9.70 -3.30
CA GLU A 9 1.70 -10.69 -2.72
C GLU A 9 3.16 -10.47 -3.18
N GLU A 10 3.35 -10.20 -4.47
CA GLU A 10 4.67 -9.94 -5.05
C GLU A 10 5.29 -8.66 -4.45
N ASN A 11 4.50 -7.59 -4.34
CA ASN A 11 4.96 -6.31 -3.83
C ASN A 11 5.23 -6.34 -2.33
N TYR A 12 4.42 -7.06 -1.54
CA TYR A 12 4.71 -7.27 -0.11
C TYR A 12 6.04 -7.99 0.09
N SER A 13 6.31 -9.02 -0.73
CA SER A 13 7.56 -9.77 -0.66
C SER A 13 8.78 -8.91 -1.00
N LYS A 14 8.61 -7.89 -1.86
CA LYS A 14 9.70 -7.03 -2.34
C LYS A 14 9.92 -5.77 -1.50
N TYR A 15 8.85 -5.13 -1.03
CA TYR A 15 8.88 -3.79 -0.44
C TYR A 15 8.50 -3.75 1.05
N GLY A 16 8.15 -4.89 1.64
CA GLY A 16 7.85 -4.99 3.06
C GLY A 16 6.40 -4.69 3.40
N LEU A 17 6.12 -4.55 4.70
CA LEU A 17 4.76 -4.57 5.25
C LEU A 17 4.05 -3.21 5.23
N SER A 18 4.79 -2.10 5.21
CA SER A 18 4.26 -0.73 5.23
C SER A 18 3.97 -0.21 3.82
N VAL A 19 3.22 -0.98 3.03
CA VAL A 19 3.01 -0.72 1.60
C VAL A 19 1.54 -0.44 1.29
N ILE A 20 1.27 0.65 0.58
CA ILE A 20 -0.04 0.95 -0.06
C ILE A 20 0.08 0.68 -1.54
N GLN A 21 -0.91 -0.01 -2.09
CA GLN A 21 -1.04 -0.16 -3.53
C GLN A 21 -2.21 0.66 -4.05
N LEU A 22 -1.88 1.63 -4.89
CA LEU A 22 -2.84 2.45 -5.61
C LEU A 22 -2.93 1.94 -7.04
N ILE A 23 -4.05 1.33 -7.37
CA ILE A 23 -4.30 0.79 -8.71
C ILE A 23 -5.14 1.76 -9.52
N GLN A 24 -4.65 2.13 -10.70
CA GLN A 24 -5.40 2.96 -11.62
C GLN A 24 -6.54 2.16 -12.24
N ILE A 25 -7.76 2.68 -12.11
CA ILE A 25 -8.96 2.18 -12.74
C ILE A 25 -9.65 3.36 -13.44
N GLY A 26 -9.48 3.43 -14.76
CA GLY A 26 -9.95 4.57 -15.55
C GLY A 26 -9.30 5.88 -15.11
N LYS A 27 -10.09 6.77 -14.48
CA LYS A 27 -9.66 8.11 -14.03
C LYS A 27 -9.47 8.21 -12.51
N PHE A 28 -9.43 7.07 -11.82
CA PHE A 28 -9.28 7.01 -10.37
C PHE A 28 -8.10 6.11 -10.00
N TYR A 29 -7.43 6.45 -8.92
CA TYR A 29 -6.62 5.49 -8.17
C TYR A 29 -7.51 4.88 -7.09
N GLU A 30 -7.47 3.56 -6.98
CA GLU A 30 -8.24 2.81 -6.01
C GLU A 30 -7.31 2.00 -5.11
N LEU A 31 -7.74 1.81 -3.87
CA LEU A 31 -7.10 0.97 -2.87
C LEU A 31 -8.13 -0.08 -2.43
N TRP A 32 -7.78 -1.35 -2.56
CA TRP A 32 -8.66 -2.46 -2.21
C TRP A 32 -8.06 -3.29 -1.08
N HIS A 33 -8.89 -3.72 -0.14
CA HIS A 33 -8.49 -4.55 1.00
C HIS A 33 -9.52 -5.66 1.24
N GLU A 34 -9.05 -6.89 1.42
CA GLU A 34 -9.88 -8.05 1.76
C GLU A 34 -9.64 -8.43 3.23
N PRO A 35 -10.61 -8.21 4.13
CA PRO A 35 -10.48 -8.46 5.57
C PRO A 35 -10.33 -9.95 5.93
N ASP A 36 -11.01 -10.82 5.16
CA ASP A 36 -11.10 -12.26 5.43
C ASP A 36 -10.02 -13.08 4.70
N ALA A 37 -9.18 -12.43 3.88
CA ALA A 37 -8.03 -13.10 3.29
C ALA A 37 -7.03 -13.41 4.41
N PRO A 38 -6.41 -14.62 4.44
CA PRO A 38 -5.30 -14.93 5.32
C PRO A 38 -4.08 -14.12 4.87
N CYS A 39 -4.11 -12.82 5.12
CA CYS A 39 -3.08 -11.89 4.76
C CYS A 39 -1.98 -11.97 5.80
N ILE A 40 -0.74 -12.00 5.34
CA ILE A 40 0.49 -11.87 6.15
C ILE A 40 0.41 -10.67 7.12
N GLN A 41 -0.43 -9.65 6.82
CA GLN A 41 -0.76 -8.54 7.73
C GLN A 41 -1.26 -8.98 9.11
N GLN A 42 -2.11 -10.00 9.21
CA GLN A 42 -2.64 -10.50 10.49
C GLN A 42 -1.57 -11.24 11.32
N ALA A 43 -0.61 -11.88 10.65
CA ALA A 43 0.46 -12.63 11.30
C ALA A 43 1.58 -11.71 11.83
N HIS A 44 1.86 -10.59 11.16
CA HIS A 44 2.95 -9.69 11.55
C HIS A 44 2.53 -8.49 12.39
N SER A 45 1.26 -8.08 12.36
CA SER A 45 0.76 -7.17 13.39
C SER A 45 0.86 -7.79 14.78
N GLN A 46 0.75 -9.11 14.89
CA GLN A 46 1.08 -9.84 16.12
C GLN A 46 2.58 -9.85 16.46
N ALA A 47 3.47 -9.70 15.47
CA ALA A 47 4.92 -9.71 15.68
C ALA A 47 5.48 -8.35 16.14
N GLU A 48 4.96 -7.22 15.64
CA GLU A 48 5.30 -5.88 16.19
C GLU A 48 4.83 -5.72 17.65
N LEU A 49 3.74 -6.38 18.01
CA LEU A 49 3.17 -6.36 19.37
C LEU A 49 4.03 -7.12 20.39
N LEU A 50 4.94 -7.99 19.95
CA LEU A 50 5.88 -8.70 20.83
C LEU A 50 7.13 -7.89 21.17
N VAL A 51 7.37 -6.76 20.50
CA VAL A 51 8.54 -5.89 20.75
C VAL A 51 8.21 -4.75 21.72
N VAL A 52 6.94 -4.35 21.84
CA VAL A 52 6.50 -3.30 22.78
C VAL A 52 6.03 -3.93 24.09
N SER A 53 6.95 -4.04 25.04
CA SER A 53 6.72 -4.59 26.38
C SER A 53 5.96 -3.60 27.30
N GLY A 54 4.87 -4.08 27.91
CA GLY A 54 4.10 -3.41 28.98
C GLY A 54 2.91 -4.26 29.46
N PRO A 55 2.45 -4.15 30.73
CA PRO A 55 1.45 -5.05 31.31
C PRO A 55 0.07 -4.95 30.62
N PRO A 56 -0.76 -6.01 30.67
CA PRO A 56 -1.87 -6.20 29.75
C PRO A 56 -3.03 -5.27 30.11
N VAL A 57 -3.12 -4.14 29.41
CA VAL A 57 -4.31 -3.29 29.44
C VAL A 57 -5.28 -3.81 28.38
N ARG A 58 -6.22 -4.65 28.85
CA ARG A 58 -7.56 -4.92 28.32
C ARG A 58 -7.82 -4.68 26.82
N GLY A 59 -7.98 -5.78 26.08
CA GLY A 59 -8.66 -5.86 24.78
C GLY A 59 -7.71 -6.14 23.61
N PRO A 60 -8.14 -6.84 22.54
CA PRO A 60 -7.38 -6.85 21.30
C PRO A 60 -7.28 -5.40 20.83
N LEU A 61 -6.06 -4.85 20.72
CA LEU A 61 -5.86 -3.59 20.01
C LEU A 61 -6.40 -3.84 18.60
N GLU A 62 -7.55 -3.26 18.27
CA GLU A 62 -8.12 -3.29 16.93
C GLU A 62 -7.12 -2.59 16.02
N ILE A 63 -6.25 -3.37 15.38
CA ILE A 63 -5.33 -2.86 14.37
C ILE A 63 -6.20 -2.43 13.20
N THR A 64 -6.45 -1.13 13.13
CA THR A 64 -7.18 -0.50 12.05
C THR A 64 -6.49 -0.86 10.73
N PRO A 65 -7.17 -1.52 9.78
CA PRO A 65 -6.54 -1.96 8.54
C PRO A 65 -6.02 -0.74 7.77
N PRO A 66 -4.99 -0.92 6.92
CA PRO A 66 -4.39 0.17 6.17
C PRO A 66 -5.42 1.00 5.38
N ILE A 67 -6.45 0.37 4.82
CA ILE A 67 -7.50 1.08 4.08
C ILE A 67 -8.30 2.06 4.94
N GLU A 68 -8.56 1.73 6.21
CA GLU A 68 -9.28 2.60 7.16
C GLU A 68 -8.43 3.77 7.62
N GLN A 69 -7.14 3.54 7.85
CA GLN A 69 -6.20 4.61 8.19
C GLN A 69 -6.05 5.59 7.02
N VAL A 70 -5.89 5.10 5.79
CA VAL A 70 -5.83 5.94 4.58
C VAL A 70 -7.13 6.69 4.36
N ALA A 71 -8.27 6.01 4.50
CA ALA A 71 -9.57 6.64 4.33
C ALA A 71 -9.79 7.78 5.34
N SER A 72 -9.44 7.57 6.60
CA SER A 72 -9.49 8.60 7.64
C SER A 72 -8.55 9.78 7.34
N LEU A 73 -7.33 9.47 6.88
CA LEU A 73 -6.31 10.48 6.56
C LEU A 73 -6.69 11.35 5.36
N LEU A 74 -7.28 10.74 4.32
CA LEU A 74 -7.65 11.41 3.07
C LEU A 74 -9.09 11.95 3.09
N ASP A 75 -9.83 11.78 4.19
CA ASP A 75 -11.27 12.03 4.31
C ASP A 75 -12.08 11.34 3.19
N MET A 76 -11.70 10.10 2.88
CA MET A 76 -12.30 9.29 1.83
C MET A 76 -13.32 8.31 2.39
N ARG A 77 -14.40 8.09 1.64
CA ARG A 77 -15.40 7.11 2.01
C ARG A 77 -14.99 5.71 1.54
N ILE A 78 -14.97 4.76 2.48
CA ILE A 78 -14.86 3.33 2.14
C ILE A 78 -16.21 2.83 1.64
N ILE A 79 -16.17 2.13 0.52
CA ILE A 79 -17.30 1.41 -0.07
C ILE A 79 -17.00 -0.08 -0.07
N SER A 80 -18.04 -0.89 0.09
CA SER A 80 -17.96 -2.34 -0.02
C SER A 80 -18.74 -2.81 -1.26
N PRO A 81 -18.11 -2.97 -2.43
CA PRO A 81 -18.77 -3.55 -3.59
C PRO A 81 -19.16 -5.01 -3.28
N GLY A 82 -20.44 -5.35 -3.40
CA GLY A 82 -21.02 -6.58 -2.82
C GLY A 82 -20.45 -7.94 -3.28
N LYS A 83 -20.89 -8.99 -2.56
CA LYS A 83 -20.62 -10.45 -2.63
C LYS A 83 -19.30 -10.99 -2.06
N ARG A 84 -18.26 -10.19 -1.94
CA ARG A 84 -17.06 -10.50 -1.14
C ARG A 84 -16.86 -9.32 -0.22
N PHE A 85 -16.44 -9.52 1.03
CA PHE A 85 -16.24 -8.45 2.02
C PHE A 85 -15.08 -7.51 1.65
N LEU A 86 -14.93 -7.15 0.37
CA LEU A 86 -13.88 -6.29 -0.13
C LEU A 86 -14.19 -4.85 0.25
N LEU A 87 -13.25 -4.21 0.92
CA LEU A 87 -13.25 -2.78 1.16
C LEU A 87 -12.53 -2.09 0.00
N GLN A 88 -13.11 -1.01 -0.48
CA GLN A 88 -12.58 -0.20 -1.58
C GLN A 88 -12.67 1.28 -1.19
N MET A 89 -11.61 2.03 -1.47
CA MET A 89 -11.65 3.49 -1.50
C MET A 89 -10.88 3.97 -2.73
N GLY A 90 -11.12 5.20 -3.16
CA GLY A 90 -10.39 5.75 -4.29
C GLY A 90 -10.55 7.25 -4.42
N PHE A 91 -9.67 7.84 -5.22
CA PHE A 91 -9.64 9.27 -5.49
C PHE A 91 -9.22 9.56 -6.94
N PRO A 92 -9.53 10.74 -7.49
CA PRO A 92 -9.20 11.07 -8.88
C PRO A 92 -7.68 11.11 -9.14
N ILE A 93 -7.25 10.68 -10.32
CA ILE A 93 -5.81 10.60 -10.69
C ILE A 93 -5.03 11.91 -10.49
N TYR A 94 -5.67 13.07 -10.71
CA TYR A 94 -5.02 14.38 -10.59
C TYR A 94 -4.71 14.75 -9.14
N SER A 95 -5.36 14.11 -8.16
CA SER A 95 -5.13 14.35 -6.74
C SER A 95 -3.95 13.54 -6.18
N LEU A 96 -3.32 12.68 -7.00
CA LEU A 96 -2.24 11.81 -6.55
C LEU A 96 -1.12 12.59 -5.88
N ALA A 97 -0.59 13.63 -6.55
CA ALA A 97 0.52 14.43 -6.02
C ALA A 97 0.20 15.03 -4.64
N THR A 98 -1.01 15.56 -4.45
CA THR A 98 -1.44 16.14 -3.17
C THR A 98 -1.50 15.10 -2.04
N TYR A 99 -2.02 13.91 -2.32
CA TYR A 99 -2.15 12.87 -1.30
C TYR A 99 -0.86 12.09 -1.05
N LEU A 100 0.05 12.10 -2.02
CA LEU A 100 1.32 11.40 -1.92
C LEU A 100 2.17 11.92 -0.76
N SER A 101 2.35 13.24 -0.63
CA SER A 101 3.07 13.83 0.52
C SER A 101 2.45 13.41 1.85
N LEU A 102 1.12 13.50 1.98
CA LEU A 102 0.42 13.16 3.22
C LEU A 102 0.57 11.68 3.60
N LEU A 103 0.61 10.78 2.62
CA LEU A 103 0.80 9.34 2.84
C LEU A 103 2.28 9.02 3.16
N LEU A 104 3.22 9.67 2.50
CA LEU A 104 4.65 9.52 2.77
C LEU A 104 5.05 10.06 4.15
N ASP A 105 4.44 11.16 4.59
CA ASP A 105 4.65 11.74 5.93
C ASP A 105 4.25 10.79 7.05
N LYS A 106 3.35 9.84 6.78
CA LYS A 106 3.01 8.76 7.72
C LYS A 106 4.00 7.61 7.71
N GLY A 107 5.01 7.63 6.84
CA GLY A 107 6.03 6.60 6.72
C GLY A 107 5.66 5.45 5.79
N TRP A 108 4.61 5.59 4.98
CA TRP A 108 4.13 4.50 4.13
C TRP A 108 4.86 4.51 2.78
N THR A 109 5.09 3.33 2.21
CA THR A 109 5.60 3.18 0.85
C THR A 109 4.43 3.03 -0.11
N ILE A 110 4.35 3.90 -1.10
CA ILE A 110 3.24 3.98 -2.04
C ILE A 110 3.66 3.38 -3.37
N ILE A 111 2.96 2.34 -3.81
CA ILE A 111 3.16 1.72 -5.11
C ILE A 111 2.01 2.16 -6.02
N VAL A 112 2.37 2.89 -7.07
CA VAL A 112 1.44 3.36 -8.09
C VAL A 112 1.46 2.38 -9.26
N ILE A 113 0.29 1.83 -9.57
CA ILE A 113 0.08 0.86 -10.63
C ILE A 113 -0.81 1.49 -11.69
N ASP A 114 -0.24 1.79 -12.86
CA ASP A 114 -0.98 2.44 -13.94
C ASP A 114 -1.56 1.44 -14.94
N GLU A 115 -2.60 1.88 -15.67
CA GLU A 115 -3.13 1.14 -16.82
C GLU A 115 -2.19 1.29 -18.01
N LEU A 116 -1.63 0.19 -18.50
CA LEU A 116 -0.85 0.19 -19.73
C LEU A 116 -1.76 0.51 -20.91
N VAL A 117 -1.47 1.59 -21.62
CA VAL A 117 -2.21 2.00 -22.84
C VAL A 117 -1.84 1.04 -23.97
N THR A 118 -2.47 -0.13 -24.00
CA THR A 118 -2.34 -1.05 -25.15
C THR A 118 -3.20 -0.50 -26.28
N GLY A 119 -2.57 0.08 -27.30
CA GLY A 119 -3.23 0.85 -28.36
C GLY A 119 -4.32 0.16 -29.20
N LYS A 120 -4.75 -1.06 -28.88
CA LYS A 120 -5.86 -1.79 -29.53
C LYS A 120 -6.49 -2.85 -28.60
N SER A 121 -6.81 -2.53 -27.34
CA SER A 121 -7.51 -3.49 -26.47
C SER A 121 -9.00 -3.57 -26.83
N GLU A 122 -9.48 -4.72 -27.28
CA GLU A 122 -10.91 -5.03 -27.34
C GLU A 122 -11.57 -4.76 -25.96
N PRO A 123 -12.83 -4.29 -25.92
CA PRO A 123 -13.54 -3.95 -24.68
C PRO A 123 -13.73 -5.12 -23.69
N LYS A 124 -13.35 -6.35 -24.08
CA LYS A 124 -13.51 -7.57 -23.26
C LYS A 124 -12.23 -8.07 -22.59
N GLN A 125 -11.05 -7.52 -22.92
CA GLN A 125 -9.82 -7.92 -22.25
C GLN A 125 -9.51 -6.99 -21.06
N PRO A 126 -9.14 -7.52 -19.89
CA PRO A 126 -8.69 -6.69 -18.80
C PRO A 126 -7.43 -5.95 -19.25
N LYS A 127 -7.48 -4.61 -19.19
CA LYS A 127 -6.32 -3.77 -19.45
C LYS A 127 -5.14 -4.24 -18.60
N GLN A 128 -3.98 -4.42 -19.23
CA GLN A 128 -2.77 -4.76 -18.49
C GLN A 128 -2.39 -3.60 -17.58
N ARG A 129 -1.85 -3.92 -16.42
CA ARG A 129 -1.46 -2.97 -15.38
C ARG A 129 -0.07 -3.35 -14.88
N ALA A 130 0.77 -2.37 -14.70
CA ALA A 130 2.14 -2.55 -14.25
C ALA A 130 2.47 -1.50 -13.20
N VAL A 131 3.41 -1.84 -12.31
CA VAL A 131 3.97 -0.87 -11.36
C VAL A 131 4.64 0.23 -12.19
N ALA A 132 4.10 1.44 -12.10
CA ALA A 132 4.63 2.60 -12.80
C ALA A 132 5.71 3.26 -11.94
N GLN A 133 5.40 3.49 -10.66
CA GLN A 133 6.25 4.24 -9.75
C GLN A 133 6.12 3.70 -8.32
N ILE A 134 7.19 3.86 -7.56
CA ILE A 134 7.25 3.49 -6.14
C ILE A 134 7.82 4.69 -5.40
N TYR A 135 7.07 5.15 -4.41
CA TYR A 135 7.42 6.27 -3.57
C TYR A 135 7.64 5.76 -2.16
N SER A 136 8.81 6.03 -1.60
CA SER A 136 9.09 5.80 -0.19
C SER A 136 9.48 7.14 0.45
N PRO A 137 9.33 7.28 1.78
CA PRO A 137 9.64 8.55 2.46
C PRO A 137 11.05 9.07 2.16
N CYS A 138 12.03 8.18 2.01
CA CYS A 138 13.42 8.55 1.73
C CYS A 138 13.75 8.70 0.23
N CYS A 139 12.85 8.30 -0.67
CA CYS A 139 13.05 8.37 -2.12
C CYS A 139 12.14 9.41 -2.80
N ASN A 140 11.50 10.29 -2.03
CA ASN A 140 10.65 11.34 -2.59
C ASN A 140 11.52 12.47 -3.18
N LEU A 141 11.59 12.55 -4.50
CA LEU A 141 12.33 13.58 -5.22
C LEU A 141 11.55 14.90 -5.38
N GLU A 142 10.25 14.91 -5.07
CA GLU A 142 9.40 16.09 -5.28
C GLU A 142 9.34 17.02 -4.05
N ASP A 143 9.65 16.51 -2.85
CA ASP A 143 9.57 17.27 -1.59
C ASP A 143 10.93 17.25 -0.88
N CYS A 144 11.85 18.12 -1.33
CA CYS A 144 13.24 18.19 -0.85
C CYS A 144 13.44 19.32 0.17
N SER A 145 12.61 19.39 1.22
CA SER A 145 12.81 20.36 2.30
C SER A 145 13.98 19.97 3.23
N GLU A 146 14.24 18.67 3.39
CA GLU A 146 15.35 18.12 4.19
C GLU A 146 16.16 17.09 3.38
N LEU A 147 17.42 16.85 3.79
CA LEU A 147 18.30 15.87 3.14
C LEU A 147 17.83 14.44 3.46
N SER A 148 17.18 13.80 2.51
CA SER A 148 16.83 12.37 2.60
C SER A 148 18.05 11.50 2.30
N TYR A 149 18.36 10.58 3.21
CA TYR A 149 19.45 9.61 3.03
C TYR A 149 18.90 8.19 2.92
N VAL A 150 19.47 7.41 1.99
CA VAL A 150 19.24 5.97 1.90
C VAL A 150 20.53 5.27 2.32
N ILE A 151 20.43 4.40 3.33
CA ILE A 151 21.56 3.64 3.86
C ILE A 151 21.38 2.18 3.47
N SER A 152 22.41 1.60 2.85
CA SER A 152 22.50 0.15 2.65
C SER A 152 23.59 -0.40 3.57
N ILE A 153 23.20 -1.32 4.45
CA ILE A 153 24.13 -1.98 5.38
C ILE A 153 24.32 -3.40 4.88
N TYR A 154 25.56 -3.78 4.62
CA TYR A 154 25.95 -5.14 4.26
C TYR A 154 26.86 -5.70 5.33
N PHE A 155 26.47 -6.83 5.92
CA PHE A 155 27.33 -7.59 6.81
C PHE A 155 28.07 -8.63 5.99
N LYS A 156 29.40 -8.60 6.07
CA LYS A 156 30.25 -9.65 5.54
C LYS A 156 30.50 -10.65 6.66
N ASP A 157 30.09 -11.90 6.47
CA ASP A 157 30.55 -12.99 7.33
C ASP A 157 32.04 -13.19 7.03
N ASP A 158 32.90 -12.62 7.88
CA ASP A 158 34.28 -13.04 7.95
C ASP A 158 34.28 -14.39 8.69
N LEU A 159 34.18 -15.48 7.91
CA LEU A 159 34.37 -16.84 8.37
C LEU A 159 35.70 -16.93 9.15
N LEU A 160 35.58 -17.14 10.47
CA LEU A 160 36.67 -17.59 11.34
C LEU A 160 37.10 -19.01 11.00
#